data_AF-A0A349TND8-F1
#
_entry.id   AF-A0A349TND8-F1
#
_cell.length_a   1.000
_cell.length_b   1.000
_cell.length_c   1.000
_cell.angle_alpha   90.00
_cell.angle_beta   90.00
_cell.angle_gamma   90.00
#
_symmetry.space_group_name_H-M   'P 1'
#
loop_
_entity.id
_entity.type
_entity.pdbx_description
1 polymer ?
#
loop_
_entity_poly.entity_id
_entity_poly.type
_entity_poly.pdbx_seq_one_letter_code
_entity_poly.pdbx_strand_id
1 'polypeptide(L)' 'MLTRLAITPGEPAGIGPDLCVELAQQSRADTQLIIVADSALMQQRAAILGQNLSLTEFDSAAAPRSNQPGELFISP' A
#
# COMPACT_ATOMS: atom_id res chain seq x y z
N MET A 1 -8.01 -9.97 16.11
CA MET A 1 -6.86 -9.05 16.28
C MET A 1 -6.35 -8.70 14.90
N LEU A 2 -5.98 -7.44 14.66
CA LEU A 2 -5.60 -6.96 13.32
C LEU A 2 -4.08 -6.78 13.29
N THR A 3 -3.41 -7.42 12.33
CA THR A 3 -1.95 -7.43 12.23
C THR A 3 -1.48 -6.28 11.35
N ARG A 4 -0.49 -5.51 11.80
CA ARG A 4 0.19 -4.51 10.97
C ARG A 4 1.36 -5.17 10.25
N LEU A 5 1.43 -5.02 8.93
CA LEU A 5 2.53 -5.52 8.12
C LEU A 5 3.13 -4.35 7.32
N ALA A 6 4.40 -4.06 7.61
CA ALA A 6 5.19 -3.15 6.79
C ALA A 6 5.74 -3.90 5.57
N ILE A 7 5.61 -3.33 4.38
CA ILE A 7 6.16 -3.85 3.14
C ILE A 7 7.04 -2.78 2.52
N THR A 8 8.29 -3.13 2.23
CA THR A 8 9.19 -2.33 1.40
C THR A 8 9.09 -2.83 -0.04
N PRO A 9 8.68 -2.00 -1.01
CA PRO A 9 8.57 -2.43 -2.41
C PRO A 9 9.92 -2.77 -3.07
N GLY A 10 11.04 -2.48 -2.41
CA GLY A 10 12.38 -2.73 -2.93
C GLY A 10 12.80 -1.66 -3.94
N GLU A 11 13.42 -2.08 -5.04
CA GLU A 11 13.97 -1.18 -6.06
C GLU A 11 12.86 -0.43 -6.82
N PRO A 12 12.88 0.92 -6.86
CA PRO A 12 11.87 1.73 -7.56
C PRO A 12 11.69 1.43 -9.05
N ALA A 13 12.77 1.04 -9.74
CA ALA A 13 12.73 0.66 -11.15
C ALA A 13 12.31 -0.80 -11.38
N GLY A 14 12.27 -1.61 -10.31
CA GLY A 14 11.81 -2.99 -10.35
C GLY A 14 10.29 -3.11 -10.37
N ILE A 15 9.80 -4.36 -10.29
CA ILE A 15 8.36 -4.66 -10.29
C ILE A 15 7.73 -4.63 -8.90
N GLY A 16 8.51 -4.47 -7.83
CA GLY A 16 7.98 -4.54 -6.47
C GLY A 16 6.91 -3.46 -6.16
N PRO A 17 7.05 -2.21 -6.62
CA PRO A 17 5.97 -1.22 -6.58
C PRO A 17 4.68 -1.70 -7.28
N ASP A 18 4.81 -2.29 -8.47
CA ASP A 18 3.67 -2.79 -9.27
C ASP A 18 2.94 -3.91 -8.54
N LEU A 19 3.69 -4.85 -7.96
CA LEU A 19 3.14 -5.92 -7.14
C LEU A 19 2.43 -5.38 -5.90
N CYS A 20 2.90 -4.28 -5.30
CA CYS A 20 2.22 -3.62 -4.19
C CYS A 20 0.89 -2.96 -4.63
N VAL A 21 0.85 -2.38 -5.84
CA VAL A 21 -0.41 -1.85 -6.41
C VAL A 21 -1.42 -2.97 -6.66
N GLU A 22 -0.98 -4.08 -7.25
CA GLU A 22 -1.85 -5.25 -7.47
C GLU A 22 -2.32 -5.86 -6.16
N LEU A 23 -1.44 -5.92 -5.15
CA LEU A 23 -1.76 -6.40 -3.81
C LEU A 23 -2.87 -5.57 -3.16
N ALA A 24 -2.87 -4.25 -3.40
CA ALA A 24 -3.86 -3.32 -2.86
C ALA A 24 -5.29 -3.62 -3.35
N GLN A 25 -5.45 -4.19 -4.55
CA GLN A 25 -6.78 -4.50 -5.10
C GLN A 25 -7.47 -5.67 -4.38
N GLN A 26 -6.74 -6.42 -3.56
CA GLN A 26 -7.24 -7.59 -2.86
C GLN A 26 -7.72 -7.22 -1.45
N SER A 27 -8.97 -7.58 -1.12
CA SER A 27 -9.49 -7.46 0.24
C SER A 27 -8.72 -8.35 1.22
N ARG A 28 -8.28 -7.78 2.35
CA ARG A 28 -7.74 -8.54 3.50
C ARG A 28 -8.45 -8.08 4.77
N ALA A 29 -9.11 -9.01 5.46
CA ALA A 29 -9.97 -8.68 6.60
C ALA A 29 -9.20 -8.50 7.93
N ASP A 30 -8.00 -9.06 8.04
CA ASP A 30 -7.27 -9.20 9.30
C ASP A 30 -5.89 -8.49 9.33
N THR A 31 -5.56 -7.74 8.27
CA THR A 31 -4.25 -7.14 8.08
C THR A 31 -4.34 -5.67 7.65
N GLN A 32 -3.50 -4.82 8.24
CA GLN A 32 -3.23 -3.45 7.80
C GLN A 32 -1.89 -3.44 7.06
N LEU A 33 -1.93 -3.28 5.74
CA LEU A 33 -0.75 -3.17 4.88
C LEU A 33 -0.25 -1.72 4.86
N ILE A 34 1.01 -1.55 5.27
CA ILE A 34 1.71 -0.28 5.33
C ILE A 34 2.89 -0.36 4.37
N ILE A 35 2.83 0.39 3.28
CA ILE A 35 3.92 0.48 2.32
C ILE A 35 4.92 1.52 2.81
N VAL A 36 6.18 1.14 2.91
CA VAL A 36 7.28 2.06 3.22
C VAL A 36 7.94 2.44 1.90
N ALA A 37 7.49 3.55 1.31
CA ALA A 37 7.92 4.03 0.00
C ALA A 37 7.49 5.47 -0.25
N ASP A 38 8.06 6.06 -1.31
CA ASP A 38 7.59 7.33 -1.85
C ASP A 38 6.17 7.21 -2.44
N SER A 39 5.28 8.13 -2.05
CA SER A 39 3.89 8.14 -2.46
C SER A 39 3.68 8.50 -3.94
N ALA A 40 4.53 9.38 -4.49
CA ALA A 40 4.48 9.77 -5.88
C ALA A 40 4.89 8.59 -6.78
N LEU A 41 5.91 7.82 -6.39
CA LEU A 41 6.26 6.57 -7.07
C LEU A 41 5.05 5.63 -7.13
N MET A 42 4.41 5.36 -5.98
CA MET A 42 3.26 4.44 -5.93
C MET A 42 2.08 4.91 -6.80
N GLN A 43 1.76 6.20 -6.76
CA GLN A 43 0.71 6.78 -7.61
C GLN A 43 1.06 6.69 -9.10
N GLN A 44 2.31 6.97 -9.46
CA GLN A 44 2.77 6.85 -10.84
C GLN A 44 2.63 5.41 -11.35
N ARG A 45 3.02 4.41 -10.54
CA ARG A 45 2.90 3.00 -10.93
C ARG A 45 1.44 2.58 -11.08
N ALA A 46 0.56 3.01 -10.17
CA ALA A 46 -0.87 2.75 -10.29
C ALA A 46 -1.48 3.32 -11.58
N ALA A 47 -1.09 4.56 -11.94
CA ALA A 47 -1.52 5.18 -13.19
C ALA A 47 -1.03 4.41 -14.43
N ILE A 48 0.24 3.97 -14.45
CA ILE A 48 0.80 3.15 -15.55
C ILE A 48 0.04 1.82 -15.71
N LEU A 49 -0.32 1.19 -14.59
CA LEU A 49 -1.05 -0.07 -14.57
C LEU A 49 -2.56 0.09 -14.82
N GLY A 50 -3.08 1.32 -14.86
CA GLY A 50 -4.51 1.60 -15.00
C GLY A 50 -5.35 1.14 -13.80
N GLN A 51 -4.75 1.07 -12.61
CA GLN A 51 -5.42 0.62 -11.38
C GLN A 51 -5.68 1.80 -10.44
N ASN A 52 -6.82 1.78 -9.76
CA ASN A 52 -7.13 2.78 -8.75
C ASN A 52 -6.29 2.51 -7.49
N LEU A 53 -5.61 3.53 -6.99
CA LEU A 53 -4.86 3.46 -5.74
C LEU A 53 -5.10 4.70 -4.89
N SER A 54 -5.72 4.51 -3.73
CA SER A 54 -5.78 5.49 -2.65
C SER A 54 -4.63 5.24 -1.69
N LEU A 55 -3.91 6.31 -1.34
CA LEU A 55 -2.85 6.26 -0.33
C LEU A 55 -3.33 7.02 0.91
N THR A 56 -3.29 6.35 2.05
CA THR A 56 -3.64 6.92 3.35
C THR A 56 -2.37 7.00 4.19
N GLU A 57 -2.04 8.16 4.75
CA GLU A 57 -0.87 8.27 5.62
C GLU A 57 -1.00 7.35 6.83
N PHE A 58 0.09 6.65 7.14
CA PHE A 58 0.15 5.77 8.30
C PHE A 58 0.38 6.58 9.58
N ASP A 59 -0.55 6.44 10.54
CA ASP A 59 -0.40 6.90 11.91
C ASP A 59 -0.28 5.69 12.86
N SER A 60 0.84 5.61 13.57
CA SER A 60 1.11 4.53 14.51
C SER A 60 0.24 4.59 15.78
N ALA A 61 -0.24 5.79 16.14
CA ALA A 61 -1.08 6.04 17.30
C ALA A 61 -2.57 5.73 17.05
N ALA A 62 -3.01 5.75 15.79
CA ALA A 62 -4.37 5.37 15.41
C ALA A 62 -4.65 3.88 15.69
N ALA A 63 -5.92 3.51 15.85
CA ALA A 63 -6.31 2.10 15.95
C ALA A 63 -6.07 1.38 14.60
N PRO A 64 -5.57 0.12 14.59
CA PRO A 64 -5.36 -0.61 13.35
C PRO A 64 -6.69 -0.92 12.67
N ARG A 65 -6.73 -0.76 11.34
CA ARG A 65 -7.86 -1.16 10.48
C ARG A 65 -7.35 -1.84 9.22
N SER A 66 -8.19 -2.68 8.61
CA SER A 66 -7.89 -3.26 7.32
C SER A 66 -7.92 -2.20 6.21
N ASN A 67 -7.23 -2.53 5.12
CA ASN A 67 -7.26 -1.79 3.88
C ASN A 67 -8.56 -2.10 3.13
N GLN A 68 -9.13 -1.09 2.47
CA GLN A 68 -10.14 -1.31 1.44
C GLN A 68 -9.46 -1.76 0.13
N PRO A 69 -10.16 -2.45 -0.80
CA PRO A 69 -9.64 -2.69 -2.14
C PRO A 69 -9.22 -1.38 -2.82
N GLY A 70 -8.01 -1.37 -3.35
CA GLY A 70 -7.38 -0.20 -3.94
C GLY A 70 -6.82 0.80 -2.91
N GLU A 71 -6.67 0.42 -1.64
CA GLU A 71 -6.10 1.29 -0.60
C GLU A 71 -4.80 0.71 -0.02
N LEU A 72 -3.78 1.56 0.12
CA LEU A 72 -2.58 1.27 0.92
C LEU A 72 -2.39 2.34 1.99
N PHE A 73 -1.98 1.92 3.19
CA PHE A 73 -1.35 2.87 4.10
C PHE A 73 0.08 3.12 3.63
N ILE A 74 0.58 4.34 3.80
CA ILE A 74 1.92 4.71 3.36
C ILE A 74 2.70 5.42 4.47
N SER A 75 3.97 5.04 4.59
CA SER A 75 4.99 5.75 5.34
C SER A 75 6.08 6.15 4.35
N PRO A 76 6.48 7.43 4.29
CA PRO A 76 7.65 7.87 3.53
C PRO A 76 8.94 7.20 4.00
#